data_AF-A0A0M2PLC0-F1
#
_entry.id   AF-A0A0M2PLC0-F1
#
_cell.length_a   1.000
_cell.length_b   1.000
_cell.length_c   1.000
_cell.angle_alpha   90.00
_cell.angle_beta   90.00
_cell.angle_gamma   90.00
#
_symmetry.space_group_name_H-M   'P 1'
#
loop_
_entity.id
_entity.type
_entity.pdbx_description
1 polymer ?
#
loop_
_entity_poly.entity_id
_entity_poly.type
_entity_poly.pdbx_seq_one_letter_code
_entity_poly.pdbx_strand_id
1 'polypeptide(L)' 'MKQPFEYAQMYYNEVILYLETKWHRKLTDHEKQLLIEGYKYGRLIEMEGWLWLEDVSKKLNGDVNS' A
#
# COMPACT_ATOMS: atom_id res chain seq x y z
N MET A 1 -12.38 3.25 14.26
CA MET A 1 -11.53 2.45 13.36
C MET A 1 -10.86 3.41 12.39
N LYS A 2 -9.53 3.46 12.33
CA LYS A 2 -8.85 4.12 11.21
C LYS A 2 -9.12 3.26 9.99
N GLN A 3 -9.73 3.81 8.94
CA GLN A 3 -9.90 3.03 7.73
C GLN A 3 -8.50 2.64 7.24
N PRO A 4 -8.28 1.38 6.82
CA PRO A 4 -7.10 1.11 6.03
C PRO A 4 -7.10 2.12 4.88
N PHE A 5 -5.94 2.69 4.54
CA PHE A 5 -5.79 3.66 3.45
C PHE A 5 -6.09 5.15 3.76
N GLU A 6 -6.43 5.54 4.99
CA GLU A 6 -6.39 6.94 5.41
C GLU A 6 -4.99 7.31 5.94
N TYR A 7 -4.12 7.77 5.05
CA TYR A 7 -2.85 8.38 5.43
C TYR A 7 -3.00 9.88 5.59
N ALA A 8 -2.25 10.45 6.53
CA ALA A 8 -2.16 11.89 6.68
C ALA A 8 -1.63 12.51 5.37
N GLN A 9 -2.30 13.56 4.89
CA GLN A 9 -1.97 14.27 3.65
C GLN A 9 -0.48 14.64 3.55
N MET A 10 0.17 14.89 4.70
CA MET A 10 1.59 15.24 4.77
C MET A 10 2.51 14.19 4.10
N TYR A 11 2.23 12.89 4.27
CA TYR A 11 3.07 11.84 3.70
C TYR A 11 2.94 11.77 2.17
N TYR A 12 1.74 12.03 1.66
CA TYR A 12 1.55 12.15 0.21
C TYR A 12 2.30 13.36 -0.35
N ASN A 13 2.30 14.48 0.37
CA ASN A 13 3.02 15.68 -0.05
C ASN A 13 4.54 15.46 -0.10
N GLU A 14 5.12 14.72 0.85
CA GLU A 14 6.55 14.39 0.84
C GLU A 14 6.94 13.53 -0.36
N VAL A 15 6.14 12.50 -0.67
CA VAL A 15 6.38 11.62 -1.83
C VAL A 15 6.24 12.39 -3.14
N ILE A 16 5.20 13.23 -3.27
CA ILE A 16 5.02 14.10 -4.44
C ILE A 16 6.24 15.02 -4.59
N LEU A 17 6.67 15.68 -3.51
CA LEU A 17 7.84 16.56 -3.54
C LEU A 17 9.10 15.80 -4.00
N TYR A 18 9.36 14.62 -3.43
CA TYR A 18 10.50 13.80 -3.81
C TYR A 18 10.48 13.43 -5.31
N LEU A 19 9.33 13.01 -5.83
CA LEU A 19 9.19 12.64 -7.25
C LEU A 19 9.34 13.85 -8.17
N GLU A 20 8.76 14.99 -7.81
CA GLU A 20 8.91 16.24 -8.56
C GLU A 20 10.37 16.70 -8.60
N THR A 21 11.09 16.60 -7.48
CA THR A 21 12.52 16.89 -7.42
C THR A 21 13.33 15.93 -8.29
N LYS A 22 13.06 14.63 -8.19
CA LYS A 22 13.79 13.58 -8.93
C LYS A 22 13.58 13.69 -10.44
N TRP A 23 12.39 14.04 -10.88
CA TRP A 23 12.05 14.14 -12.30
C TRP A 23 12.20 15.55 -12.86
N HIS A 24 12.62 16.51 -12.02
CA HIS A 24 12.81 17.91 -12.39
C HIS A 24 11.59 18.54 -13.07
N ARG A 25 10.38 18.12 -12.65
CA ARG A 25 9.11 18.64 -13.19
C ARG A 25 8.02 18.57 -12.15
N LYS A 26 6.98 19.37 -12.35
CA LYS A 26 5.75 19.25 -11.57
C LYS A 26 4.91 18.08 -12.04
N LEU A 27 4.26 17.40 -11.09
CA LEU A 27 3.26 16.41 -11.38
C LEU A 27 1.93 17.10 -11.66
N THR A 28 1.22 16.61 -12.66
CA THR A 28 -0.17 16.99 -12.88
C THR A 28 -1.05 16.44 -11.76
N ASP A 29 -2.22 17.03 -11.56
CA ASP A 29 -3.12 16.57 -10.51
C ASP A 29 -3.60 15.13 -10.75
N HIS A 30 -3.78 14.74 -12.00
CA HIS A 30 -4.07 13.36 -12.37
C HIS A 30 -2.94 12.38 -11.98
N GLU A 31 -1.67 12.74 -12.23
CA GLU A 31 -0.53 11.91 -11.83
C GLU A 31 -0.42 11.78 -10.30
N LYS A 32 -0.66 12.87 -9.56
CA LYS A 32 -0.70 12.82 -8.08
C LYS A 32 -1.79 11.86 -7.61
N GLN A 33 -2.97 11.91 -8.22
CA GLN A 33 -4.09 11.01 -7.91
C GLN A 33 -3.73 9.54 -8.20
N LEU A 34 -3.18 9.25 -9.38
CA LEU A 34 -2.76 7.90 -9.76
C LEU A 34 -1.71 7.33 -8.82
N LEU A 35 -0.75 8.15 -8.36
CA LEU A 35 0.25 7.71 -7.38
C LEU A 35 -0.39 7.31 -6.05
N ILE A 36 -1.37 8.09 -5.58
CA ILE A 36 -2.10 7.79 -4.34
C ILE A 36 -2.89 6.49 -4.50
N GLU A 37 -3.61 6.32 -5.61
CA GLU A 37 -4.41 5.12 -5.88
C GLU A 37 -3.54 3.88 -6.04
N GLY A 38 -2.45 3.98 -6.81
CA GLY A 38 -1.48 2.89 -6.99
C GLY A 38 -0.86 2.45 -5.67
N TYR A 39 -0.53 3.40 -4.78
CA TYR A 39 -0.04 3.07 -3.44
C TYR A 39 -1.09 2.33 -2.60
N LYS A 40 -2.34 2.80 -2.59
CA LYS A 40 -3.43 2.12 -1.86
C LYS A 40 -3.65 0.70 -2.38
N TYR A 41 -3.63 0.53 -3.70
CA TYR A 41 -3.81 -0.76 -4.34
C TYR A 41 -2.66 -1.72 -4.01
N GLY A 42 -1.40 -1.27 -4.07
CA GLY A 42 -0.25 -2.09 -3.69
C GLY A 42 -0.32 -2.58 -2.24
N ARG A 43 -0.74 -1.72 -1.31
CA ARG A 43 -0.93 -2.09 0.11
C ARG A 43 -2.05 -3.11 0.30
N LEU A 44 -3.14 -3.00 -0.46
CA LEU A 44 -4.22 -3.97 -0.44
C LEU A 44 -3.72 -5.35 -0.89
N ILE A 45 -2.97 -5.43 -1.99
CA ILE A 45 -2.37 -6.69 -2.47
C ILE A 45 -1.41 -7.27 -1.41
N GLU A 46 -0.55 -6.45 -0.80
CA GLU A 46 0.34 -6.90 0.27
C GLU A 46 -0.48 -7.53 1.42
N MET A 47 -1.54 -6.85 1.87
CA MET A 47 -2.41 -7.34 2.94
C MET A 47 -3.12 -8.65 2.55
N GLU A 48 -3.63 -8.77 1.33
CA GLU A 48 -4.24 -10.00 0.83
C GLU A 48 -3.23 -11.15 0.81
N GLY A 49 -1.99 -10.88 0.39
CA GLY A 49 -0.89 -11.84 0.45
C GLY A 49 -0.59 -12.29 1.88
N TRP A 50 -0.55 -11.37 2.84
CA TRP A 50 -0.36 -11.70 4.26
C TRP A 50 -1.48 -12.58 4.82
N LEU A 51 -2.74 -12.25 4.53
CA LEU A 51 -3.90 -13.04 4.96
C LEU A 51 -3.86 -14.45 4.37
N TRP A 52 -3.48 -14.57 3.11
CA TRP A 52 -3.31 -15.86 2.46
C TRP A 52 -2.20 -16.70 3.11
N LEU A 53 -1.04 -16.09 3.37
CA LEU A 53 0.07 -16.76 4.07
C LEU A 53 -0.32 -17.21 5.48
N GLU A 54 -1.10 -16.39 6.20
CA GLU A 54 -1.60 -16.75 7.54
C GLU A 54 -2.54 -17.96 7.48
N ASP A 55 -3.47 -18.00 6.52
CA ASP A 55 -4.40 -19.12 6.33
C ASP A 55 -3.67 -20.42 5.95
N VAL A 56 -2.68 -20.33 5.06
CA VAL A 56 -1.82 -21.46 4.69
C VAL A 56 -1.04 -21.98 5.89
N SER A 57 -0.44 -21.08 6.70
CA SER A 57 0.31 -21.46 7.89
C SER A 57 -0.58 -22.17 8.92
N LYS A 58 -1.83 -21.71 9.12
CA LYS A 58 -2.79 -22.36 10.02
C LYS A 58 -3.15 -23.77 9.55
N LYS A 59 -3.36 -23.99 8.25
CA LYS A 59 -3.63 -25.32 7.68
C LYS A 59 -2.45 -26.27 7.89
N LEU A 60 -1.23 -25.83 7.57
CA LEU A 60 -0.03 -26.64 7.73
C LEU A 60 0.27 -27.00 9.19
N ASN A 61 0.01 -26.09 10.14
CA ASN A 61 0.22 -26.35 11.57
C ASN A 61 -0.94 -27.12 12.23
N GLY A 62 -2.13 -27.12 11.61
CA GLY A 62 -3.27 -27.93 12.03
C GLY A 62 -3.08 -29.42 11.75
N ASP A 63 -2.48 -29.75 10.61
CA ASP A 63 -2.19 -31.14 10.20
C ASP A 63 -1.05 -31.81 11.00
N VAL A 64 -0.23 -31.03 11.72
CA VAL A 64 0.89 -31.55 12.52
C VAL A 64 0.45 -32.06 13.91
N ASN A 65 -0.80 -31.78 14.32
CA ASN A 65 -1.34 -32.19 15.63
C ASN A 65 -2.51 -33.19 15.56
N SER A 66 -2.74 -33.82 14.41
CA SER A 66 -3.77 -34.85 14.20
C SER A 66 -3.18 -36.23 13.91
#